data_AF-A0A2D6BU84-F1
#
_entry.id   AF-A0A2D6BU84-F1
#
_cell.length_a   1.000
_cell.length_b   1.000
_cell.length_c   1.000
_cell.angle_alpha   90.00
_cell.angle_beta   90.00
_cell.angle_gamma   90.00
#
_symmetry.space_group_name_H-M   'P 1'
#
loop_
_entity.id
_entity.type
_entity.pdbx_description
1 polymer ?
#
loop_
_entity_poly.entity_id
_entity_poly.type
_entity_poly.pdbx_seq_one_letter_code
_entity_poly.pdbx_strand_id
1 'polypeptide(L)'
;MPVLALAATLAFPVGWLVTDHLEEDNAFCVSCHLSASVPLHRDNHGDFGERPPVSLAAAHAAAGNESRPDGAFRCIDCHGGDGWAGRARVKLLSARDALWYVVGRFEEPEGMRWPLWDRDCVKCHDHFAAPSHEPWEAPPFHALAVHNRALGVGCVECHGSHEHGDAKLDFLQPDHVRSQCARCHSEFEETLP
;
A
#
# COMPACT_ATOMS: atom_id res chain seq x y z
N MET A 1 19.66 33.23 -20.26
CA MET A 1 18.94 33.06 -18.97
C MET A 1 17.42 32.92 -19.11
N PRO A 2 16.67 33.68 -19.95
CA PRO A 2 15.21 33.53 -20.02
C PRO A 2 14.74 32.19 -20.61
N VAL A 3 15.51 31.61 -21.55
CA VAL A 3 15.18 30.31 -22.17
C VAL A 3 15.27 29.14 -21.19
N LEU A 4 16.25 29.15 -20.28
CA LEU A 4 16.41 28.12 -19.24
C LEU A 4 15.30 28.21 -18.18
N ALA A 5 14.88 29.43 -17.81
CA ALA A 5 13.76 29.64 -16.90
C ALA A 5 12.43 29.14 -17.51
N LEU A 6 12.19 29.42 -18.81
CA LEU A 6 10.97 28.99 -19.50
C LEU A 6 10.90 27.46 -19.68
N ALA A 7 12.04 26.83 -20.00
CA ALA A 7 12.13 25.37 -20.14
C ALA A 7 11.86 24.66 -18.80
N ALA A 8 12.39 25.18 -17.68
CA ALA A 8 12.13 24.63 -16.36
C ALA A 8 10.66 24.78 -15.93
N THR A 9 9.99 25.88 -16.29
CA THR A 9 8.58 26.10 -15.94
C THR A 9 7.61 25.16 -16.66
N LEU A 10 7.93 24.70 -17.87
CA LEU A 10 7.09 23.75 -18.60
C LEU A 10 7.43 22.29 -18.30
N ALA A 11 8.70 21.99 -17.99
CA ALA A 11 9.13 20.63 -17.70
C ALA A 11 8.44 20.02 -16.48
N PHE A 12 8.16 20.82 -15.44
CA PHE A 12 7.50 20.34 -14.23
C PHE A 12 6.05 19.89 -14.46
N PRO A 13 5.13 20.72 -14.99
CA PRO A 13 3.74 20.29 -15.21
C PRO A 13 3.63 19.18 -16.26
N VAL A 14 4.45 19.21 -17.32
CA VAL A 14 4.47 18.13 -18.32
C VAL A 14 4.96 16.83 -17.70
N GLY A 15 6.06 16.87 -16.93
CA GLY A 15 6.59 15.69 -16.23
C GLY A 15 5.59 15.12 -15.23
N TRP A 16 4.86 15.99 -14.52
CA TRP A 16 3.78 15.57 -13.63
C TRP A 16 2.69 14.80 -14.37
N LEU A 17 2.15 15.35 -15.46
CA LEU A 17 1.09 14.71 -16.25
C LEU A 17 1.54 13.39 -16.88
N VAL A 18 2.77 13.35 -17.41
CA VAL A 18 3.34 12.14 -18.00
C VAL A 18 3.49 11.06 -16.94
N THR A 19 4.06 11.40 -15.77
CA THR A 19 4.23 10.41 -14.70
C THR A 19 2.91 9.98 -14.08
N ASP A 20 1.89 10.85 -14.03
CA ASP A 20 0.53 10.46 -13.63
C ASP A 20 -0.02 9.39 -14.58
N HIS A 21 0.10 9.60 -15.88
CA HIS A 21 -0.34 8.62 -16.88
C HIS A 21 0.47 7.31 -16.86
N LEU A 22 1.76 7.35 -16.52
CA LEU A 22 2.57 6.13 -16.42
C LEU A 22 2.23 5.33 -15.16
N GLU A 23 2.02 5.99 -14.02
CA GLU A 23 1.65 5.34 -12.74
C GLU A 23 0.26 4.71 -12.76
N GLU A 24 -0.53 5.03 -13.78
CA GLU A 24 -1.79 4.39 -14.08
C GLU A 24 -1.63 2.95 -14.62
N ASP A 25 -0.43 2.52 -14.99
CA ASP A 25 -0.12 1.16 -15.41
C ASP A 25 0.68 0.44 -14.32
N ASN A 26 0.15 -0.65 -13.77
CA ASN A 26 0.84 -1.43 -12.74
C ASN A 26 2.18 -2.00 -13.25
N ALA A 27 2.30 -2.27 -14.57
CA ALA A 27 3.54 -2.74 -15.17
C ALA A 27 4.64 -1.66 -15.12
N PHE A 28 4.27 -0.38 -15.12
CA PHE A 28 5.24 0.70 -14.96
C PHE A 28 5.91 0.65 -13.58
N CYS A 29 5.16 0.34 -12.51
CA CYS A 29 5.70 0.25 -11.15
C CYS A 29 6.81 -0.80 -11.02
N VAL A 30 6.73 -1.89 -11.79
CA VAL A 30 7.75 -2.96 -11.80
C VAL A 30 8.78 -2.82 -12.92
N SER A 31 8.64 -1.83 -13.80
CA SER A 31 9.52 -1.67 -14.97
C SER A 31 10.98 -1.34 -14.62
N CYS A 32 11.24 -0.76 -13.44
CA CYS A 32 12.60 -0.48 -12.95
C CYS A 32 13.25 -1.65 -12.20
N HIS A 33 12.49 -2.71 -11.86
CA HIS A 33 12.91 -3.81 -10.96
C HIS A 33 13.26 -5.10 -11.73
N LEU A 34 14.07 -4.97 -12.79
CA LEU A 34 14.24 -6.01 -13.80
C LEU A 34 15.22 -7.14 -13.42
N SER A 35 16.05 -7.00 -12.39
CA SER A 35 16.97 -8.08 -12.01
C SER A 35 16.28 -9.15 -11.16
N ALA A 36 16.39 -10.43 -11.53
CA ALA A 36 15.90 -11.56 -10.73
C ALA A 36 16.55 -11.70 -9.34
N SER A 37 17.59 -10.91 -9.07
CA SER A 37 18.30 -10.88 -7.79
C SER A 37 17.62 -10.01 -6.72
N VAL A 38 16.61 -9.20 -7.06
CA VAL A 38 15.86 -8.44 -6.05
C VAL A 38 14.36 -8.58 -6.30
N PRO A 39 13.65 -9.40 -5.50
CA PRO A 39 12.34 -9.91 -5.88
C PRO A 39 11.15 -9.10 -5.37
N LEU A 40 11.34 -8.18 -4.41
CA LEU A 40 10.22 -7.66 -3.61
C LEU A 40 9.08 -7.06 -4.46
N HIS A 41 9.35 -6.10 -5.33
CA HIS A 41 8.30 -5.49 -6.16
C HIS A 41 7.79 -6.44 -7.25
N ARG A 42 8.60 -7.40 -7.70
CA ARG A 42 8.19 -8.39 -8.69
C ARG A 42 7.21 -9.39 -8.11
N ASP A 43 7.54 -9.96 -6.96
CA ASP A 43 6.72 -10.95 -6.27
C ASP A 43 5.42 -10.29 -5.81
N ASN A 44 5.50 -9.11 -5.19
CA ASN A 44 4.32 -8.33 -4.79
C ASN A 44 3.40 -8.01 -5.99
N HIS A 45 3.95 -7.69 -7.15
CA HIS A 45 3.17 -7.44 -8.37
C HIS A 45 2.59 -8.73 -8.95
N GLY A 46 3.33 -9.84 -8.92
CA GLY A 46 2.83 -11.16 -9.31
C GLY A 46 1.62 -11.55 -8.46
N ASP A 47 1.80 -11.51 -7.14
CA ASP A 47 0.80 -11.84 -6.14
C ASP A 47 -0.44 -10.95 -6.24
N PHE A 48 -0.25 -9.65 -6.52
CA PHE A 48 -1.35 -8.69 -6.71
C PHE A 48 -2.34 -9.14 -7.80
N GLY A 49 -1.86 -9.79 -8.86
CA GLY A 49 -2.70 -10.26 -9.95
C GLY A 49 -3.36 -11.63 -9.71
N GLU A 50 -3.04 -12.33 -8.62
CA GLU A 50 -3.43 -13.73 -8.45
C GLU A 50 -4.94 -13.94 -8.27
N ARG A 51 -5.38 -15.09 -8.79
CA ARG A 51 -6.77 -15.57 -8.78
C ARG A 51 -6.76 -17.08 -8.49
N PRO A 52 -7.27 -17.55 -7.34
CA PRO A 52 -7.89 -16.78 -6.25
C PRO A 52 -6.91 -15.81 -5.57
N PRO A 53 -7.41 -14.75 -4.89
CA PRO A 53 -6.53 -13.83 -4.16
C PRO A 53 -5.76 -14.56 -3.05
N VAL A 54 -4.44 -14.34 -2.98
CA VAL A 54 -3.56 -14.91 -1.96
C VAL A 54 -3.14 -13.91 -0.88
N SER A 55 -3.37 -12.62 -1.10
CA SER A 55 -3.05 -11.53 -0.16
C SER A 55 -4.16 -10.48 -0.16
N LEU A 56 -4.13 -9.57 0.82
CA LEU A 56 -5.08 -8.47 0.89
C LEU A 56 -4.96 -7.54 -0.33
N ALA A 57 -3.75 -7.32 -0.86
CA ALA A 57 -3.53 -6.55 -2.08
C ALA A 57 -4.15 -7.24 -3.29
N ALA A 58 -4.02 -8.57 -3.40
CA ALA A 58 -4.68 -9.35 -4.44
C ALA A 58 -6.21 -9.29 -4.33
N ALA A 59 -6.74 -9.22 -3.11
CA ALA A 59 -8.17 -9.07 -2.86
C ALA A 59 -8.68 -7.69 -3.31
N HIS A 60 -7.93 -6.62 -3.07
CA HIS A 60 -8.24 -5.29 -3.63
C HIS A 60 -8.18 -5.30 -5.16
N ALA A 61 -7.17 -5.95 -5.74
CA ALA A 61 -7.10 -6.14 -7.18
C ALA A 61 -8.33 -6.86 -7.74
N ALA A 62 -8.89 -7.83 -7.00
CA ALA A 62 -10.08 -8.58 -7.39
C ALA A 62 -11.37 -7.75 -7.24
N ALA A 63 -11.46 -6.95 -6.18
CA ALA A 63 -12.61 -6.10 -5.90
C ALA A 63 -12.77 -4.96 -6.91
N GLY A 64 -11.65 -4.42 -7.41
CA GLY A 64 -11.67 -3.25 -8.27
C GLY A 64 -11.81 -1.94 -7.51
N ASN A 65 -11.98 -0.85 -8.24
CA ASN A 65 -12.12 0.50 -7.70
C ASN A 65 -13.24 1.25 -8.42
N GLU A 66 -14.40 1.34 -7.78
CA GLU A 66 -15.60 2.00 -8.33
C GLU A 66 -15.41 3.50 -8.61
N SER A 67 -14.41 4.14 -7.99
CA SER A 67 -14.08 5.53 -8.27
C SER A 67 -13.36 5.73 -9.60
N ARG A 68 -12.91 4.65 -10.26
CA ARG A 68 -12.24 4.71 -11.56
C ARG A 68 -13.20 4.43 -12.72
N PRO A 69 -13.05 5.11 -13.87
CA PRO A 69 -13.88 4.87 -15.05
C PRO A 69 -13.84 3.43 -15.59
N ASP A 70 -12.70 2.75 -15.43
CA ASP A 70 -12.50 1.37 -15.87
C ASP A 70 -12.70 0.32 -14.76
N GLY A 71 -13.02 0.77 -13.53
CA GLY A 71 -13.25 -0.09 -12.38
C GLY A 71 -12.01 -0.84 -11.88
N ALA A 72 -10.83 -0.65 -12.47
CA ALA A 72 -9.65 -1.43 -12.15
C ALA A 72 -8.94 -0.87 -10.91
N PHE A 73 -8.63 -1.71 -9.93
CA PHE A 73 -7.77 -1.32 -8.81
C PHE A 73 -6.29 -1.34 -9.24
N ARG A 74 -5.53 -0.32 -8.86
CA ARG A 74 -4.13 -0.13 -9.30
C ARG A 74 -3.21 0.11 -8.11
N CYS A 75 -1.91 -0.15 -8.28
CA CYS A 75 -0.90 0.06 -7.23
C CYS A 75 -0.98 1.49 -6.66
N ILE A 76 -1.23 2.48 -7.51
CA ILE A 76 -1.29 3.89 -7.12
C ILE A 76 -2.52 4.26 -6.29
N ASP A 77 -3.57 3.42 -6.27
CA ASP A 77 -4.76 3.70 -5.47
C ASP A 77 -4.42 3.66 -3.97
N CYS A 78 -3.51 2.77 -3.55
CA CYS A 78 -2.90 2.77 -2.22
C CYS A 78 -1.65 3.66 -2.16
N HIS A 79 -0.67 3.45 -3.05
CA HIS A 79 0.67 4.05 -2.91
C HIS A 79 0.79 5.49 -3.42
N GLY A 80 -0.25 6.04 -4.04
CA GLY A 80 -0.23 7.38 -4.63
C GLY A 80 -0.15 8.53 -3.63
N GLY A 81 -0.35 8.24 -2.35
CA GLY A 81 -0.43 9.21 -1.27
C GLY A 81 -1.80 9.90 -1.22
N ASP A 82 -2.19 10.33 -0.02
CA ASP A 82 -3.43 11.05 0.21
C ASP A 82 -3.29 12.58 0.02
N GLY A 83 -4.27 13.16 -0.67
CA GLY A 83 -4.32 14.58 -1.01
C GLY A 83 -3.13 15.08 -1.86
N TRP A 84 -3.11 16.39 -2.11
CA TRP A 84 -2.07 17.00 -2.95
C TRP A 84 -0.67 16.90 -2.32
N ALA A 85 -0.58 17.01 -0.99
CA ALA A 85 0.70 16.98 -0.27
C ALA A 85 1.29 15.56 -0.22
N GLY A 86 0.47 14.54 0.03
CA GLY A 86 0.90 13.14 -0.04
C GLY A 86 1.34 12.78 -1.45
N ARG A 87 0.55 13.18 -2.46
CA ARG A 87 0.89 12.99 -3.87
C ARG A 87 2.22 13.61 -4.26
N ALA A 88 2.45 14.88 -3.89
CA ALA A 88 3.71 15.57 -4.17
C ALA A 88 4.91 14.88 -3.51
N ARG A 89 4.73 14.35 -2.30
CA ARG A 89 5.77 13.61 -1.58
C ARG A 89 6.12 12.30 -2.28
N VAL A 90 5.11 11.52 -2.69
CA VAL A 90 5.33 10.28 -3.44
C VAL A 90 6.05 10.57 -4.76
N LYS A 91 5.62 11.59 -5.51
CA LYS A 91 6.30 12.03 -6.75
C LYS A 91 7.76 12.41 -6.53
N LEU A 92 8.07 13.11 -5.44
CA LEU A 92 9.46 13.48 -5.12
C LEU A 92 10.32 12.25 -4.78
N LEU A 93 9.76 11.28 -4.05
CA LEU A 93 10.43 10.00 -3.78
C LEU A 93 10.67 9.22 -5.08
N SER A 94 9.66 9.09 -5.94
CA SER A 94 9.79 8.43 -7.24
C SER A 94 10.81 9.12 -8.15
N ALA A 95 10.84 10.46 -8.18
CA ALA A 95 11.82 11.21 -8.95
C ALA A 95 13.25 11.00 -8.44
N ARG A 96 13.44 10.95 -7.11
CA ARG A 96 14.73 10.62 -6.49
C ARG A 96 15.16 9.20 -6.86
N ASP A 97 14.24 8.25 -6.85
CA ASP A 97 14.52 6.85 -7.11
C ASP A 97 14.83 6.59 -8.59
N ALA A 98 14.11 7.26 -9.49
CA ALA A 98 14.43 7.30 -10.91
C ALA A 98 15.82 7.91 -11.17
N LEU A 99 16.18 8.99 -10.46
CA LEU A 99 17.53 9.55 -10.57
C LEU A 99 18.60 8.54 -10.13
N TRP A 100 18.41 7.87 -8.99
CA TRP A 100 19.34 6.85 -8.51
C TRP A 100 19.45 5.67 -9.48
N TYR A 101 18.35 5.28 -10.11
CA TYR A 101 18.31 4.23 -11.12
C TYR A 101 19.15 4.63 -12.34
N VAL A 102 18.92 5.83 -12.88
CA VAL A 102 19.66 6.32 -14.05
C VAL A 102 21.17 6.42 -13.81
N VAL A 103 21.60 6.77 -12.59
CA VAL A 103 23.03 6.86 -12.26
C VAL A 103 23.64 5.53 -11.77
N GLY A 104 22.90 4.42 -11.85
CA GLY A 104 23.39 3.08 -11.49
C GLY A 104 23.64 2.88 -10.00
N ARG A 105 22.93 3.61 -9.15
CA ARG A 105 23.04 3.55 -7.68
C ARG A 105 21.72 3.16 -7.00
N PHE A 106 20.78 2.65 -7.78
CA PHE A 106 19.51 2.25 -7.22
C PHE A 106 19.64 0.91 -6.51
N GLU A 107 19.23 0.93 -5.25
CA GLU A 107 19.01 -0.26 -4.42
C GLU A 107 17.51 -0.34 -4.17
N GLU A 108 16.92 -1.48 -4.51
CA GLU A 108 15.51 -1.72 -4.23
C GLU A 108 15.31 -1.76 -2.72
N PRO A 109 14.31 -1.01 -2.20
CA PRO A 109 14.11 -0.92 -0.77
C PRO A 109 13.50 -2.23 -0.23
N GLU A 110 13.88 -2.61 0.99
CA GLU A 110 13.31 -3.76 1.71
C GLU A 110 11.89 -3.48 2.26
N GLY A 111 11.40 -2.26 2.11
CA GLY A 111 10.07 -1.84 2.56
C GLY A 111 9.73 -0.42 2.12
N MET A 112 8.51 0.04 2.44
CA MET A 112 8.06 1.35 1.99
C MET A 112 8.77 2.49 2.72
N ARG A 113 9.41 3.39 1.96
CA ARG A 113 9.99 4.64 2.49
C ARG A 113 8.94 5.67 2.90
N TRP A 114 7.72 5.52 2.37
CA TRP A 114 6.55 6.25 2.77
C TRP A 114 5.48 5.22 3.16
N PRO A 115 5.26 4.97 4.46
CA PRO A 115 4.30 3.96 4.89
C PRO A 115 2.89 4.37 4.45
N LEU A 116 2.00 3.39 4.32
CA LEU A 116 0.56 3.61 4.17
C LEU A 116 -0.01 4.02 5.52
N TRP A 117 -0.98 4.92 5.49
CA TRP A 117 -1.66 5.43 6.68
C TRP A 117 -3.15 5.20 6.52
N ASP A 118 -3.91 5.32 7.60
CA ASP A 118 -5.36 5.12 7.58
C ASP A 118 -6.08 6.00 6.57
N ARG A 119 -5.58 7.22 6.38
CA ARG A 119 -6.07 8.15 5.34
C ARG A 119 -5.95 7.61 3.92
N ASP A 120 -5.04 6.69 3.66
CA ASP A 120 -4.92 6.03 2.36
C ASP A 120 -6.03 4.98 2.18
N CYS A 121 -6.44 4.32 3.26
CA CYS A 121 -7.51 3.33 3.27
C CYS A 121 -8.91 3.98 3.18
N VAL A 122 -9.14 5.08 3.90
CA VAL A 122 -10.44 5.77 3.93
C VAL A 122 -10.78 6.53 2.65
N LYS A 123 -9.90 6.54 1.65
CA LYS A 123 -10.23 6.99 0.28
C LYS A 123 -11.37 6.17 -0.33
N CYS A 124 -11.44 4.89 0.05
CA CYS A 124 -12.45 3.94 -0.43
C CYS A 124 -13.28 3.33 0.70
N HIS A 125 -12.78 3.33 1.94
CA HIS A 125 -13.46 2.76 3.10
C HIS A 125 -13.95 3.84 4.08
N ASP A 126 -15.15 4.37 3.85
CA ASP A 126 -15.81 5.32 4.78
C ASP A 126 -15.99 4.72 6.19
N HIS A 127 -16.21 3.40 6.22
CA HIS A 127 -16.28 2.57 7.39
C HIS A 127 -15.76 1.19 7.01
N PHE A 128 -15.10 0.52 7.95
CA PHE A 128 -14.77 -0.89 7.80
C PHE A 128 -15.87 -1.67 8.48
N ALA A 129 -16.52 -2.57 7.73
CA ALA A 129 -17.55 -3.43 8.29
C ALA A 129 -16.92 -4.31 9.39
N ALA A 130 -17.51 -4.34 10.58
CA ALA A 130 -17.23 -5.43 11.49
C ALA A 130 -17.70 -6.73 10.79
N PRO A 131 -16.92 -7.82 10.83
CA PRO A 131 -17.32 -9.06 10.19
C PRO A 131 -18.71 -9.49 10.68
N SER A 132 -19.54 -10.00 9.78
CA SER A 132 -20.88 -10.53 10.10
C SER A 132 -20.84 -11.91 10.78
N HIS A 133 -19.70 -12.28 11.38
CA HIS A 133 -19.55 -13.55 12.06
C HIS A 133 -20.27 -13.51 13.41
N GLU A 134 -20.70 -14.67 13.88
CA GLU A 134 -21.26 -14.79 15.21
C GLU A 134 -20.22 -14.28 16.25
N PRO A 135 -20.62 -13.60 17.34
CA PRO A 135 -19.71 -12.91 18.28
C PRO A 135 -18.57 -13.74 18.89
N TRP A 136 -18.63 -15.06 18.76
CA TRP A 136 -17.64 -16.02 19.26
C TRP A 136 -16.72 -16.57 18.15
N GLU A 137 -17.09 -16.41 16.88
CA GLU A 137 -16.29 -16.76 15.70
C GLU A 137 -15.43 -15.58 15.22
N ALA A 138 -15.88 -14.36 15.48
CA ALA A 138 -15.08 -13.14 15.40
C ALA A 138 -15.15 -12.41 16.74
N PRO A 139 -14.20 -12.65 17.66
CA PRO A 139 -14.10 -11.82 18.85
C PRO A 139 -13.98 -10.35 18.42
N PRO A 140 -14.31 -9.38 19.29
CA PRO A 140 -14.36 -7.95 18.97
C PRO A 140 -12.98 -7.30 18.70
N PHE A 141 -12.08 -8.01 18.02
CA PHE A 141 -10.77 -7.59 17.55
C PHE A 141 -10.86 -6.39 16.56
N HIS A 142 -12.02 -6.15 15.97
CA HIS A 142 -12.31 -4.98 15.13
C HIS A 142 -13.07 -3.86 15.88
N ALA A 143 -12.79 -3.65 17.18
CA ALA A 143 -13.21 -2.43 17.87
C ALA A 143 -12.41 -1.21 17.35
N LEU A 144 -12.61 -0.86 16.08
CA LEU A 144 -11.85 0.15 15.33
C LEU A 144 -11.89 1.53 16.00
N ALA A 145 -13.00 1.84 16.68
CA ALA A 145 -13.12 3.08 17.45
C ALA A 145 -12.09 3.19 18.58
N VAL A 146 -11.65 2.07 19.16
CA VAL A 146 -10.64 2.05 20.22
C VAL A 146 -9.23 2.03 19.61
N HIS A 147 -8.94 1.05 18.74
CA HIS A 147 -7.58 0.85 18.24
C HIS A 147 -7.13 1.97 17.29
N ASN A 148 -7.93 2.25 16.27
CA ASN A 148 -7.53 3.20 15.24
C ASN A 148 -7.67 4.65 15.71
N ARG A 149 -8.79 4.99 16.37
CA ARG A 149 -9.07 6.39 16.76
C ARG A 149 -8.50 6.78 18.12
N ALA A 150 -8.67 5.96 19.16
CA ALA A 150 -8.28 6.33 20.51
C ALA A 150 -6.79 6.03 20.79
N LEU A 151 -6.28 4.90 20.27
CA LEU A 151 -4.90 4.47 20.48
C LEU A 151 -3.97 4.80 19.30
N GLY A 152 -4.51 5.13 18.13
CA GLY A 152 -3.73 5.51 16.96
C GLY A 152 -3.00 4.34 16.29
N VAL A 153 -3.48 3.11 16.47
CA VAL A 153 -2.96 1.92 15.78
C VAL A 153 -3.42 1.95 14.33
N GLY A 154 -2.47 2.08 13.40
CA GLY A 154 -2.77 2.16 11.98
C GLY A 154 -3.31 0.86 11.40
N CYS A 155 -4.15 0.93 10.36
CA CYS A 155 -4.75 -0.23 9.71
C CYS A 155 -3.69 -1.24 9.26
N VAL A 156 -2.60 -0.76 8.66
CA VAL A 156 -1.50 -1.60 8.14
C VAL A 156 -0.59 -2.16 9.22
N GLU A 157 -0.75 -1.76 10.49
CA GLU A 157 -0.03 -2.41 11.59
C GLU A 157 -0.59 -3.80 11.88
N CYS A 158 -1.87 -4.05 11.58
CA CYS A 158 -2.49 -5.38 11.71
C CYS A 158 -2.72 -6.05 10.35
N HIS A 159 -3.10 -5.26 9.33
CA HIS A 159 -3.42 -5.75 7.99
C HIS A 159 -2.21 -5.68 7.06
N GLY A 160 -1.39 -6.73 7.08
CA GLY A 160 -0.38 -6.99 6.06
C GLY A 160 -1.01 -7.03 4.67
N SER A 161 -0.48 -6.23 3.74
CA SER A 161 -1.10 -6.05 2.43
C SER A 161 -0.60 -7.05 1.40
N HIS A 162 0.69 -7.37 1.41
CA HIS A 162 1.32 -8.22 0.39
C HIS A 162 1.65 -9.62 0.90
N GLU A 163 1.59 -9.85 2.20
CA GLU A 163 1.81 -11.14 2.82
C GLU A 163 0.71 -12.15 2.40
N HIS A 164 1.11 -13.39 2.10
CA HIS A 164 0.18 -14.46 1.77
C HIS A 164 -0.65 -14.83 2.99
N GLY A 165 -1.98 -14.86 2.85
CA GLY A 165 -2.91 -15.12 3.94
C GLY A 165 -4.15 -15.90 3.51
N ASP A 166 -4.96 -16.29 4.51
CA ASP A 166 -6.23 -16.97 4.26
C ASP A 166 -7.35 -15.94 4.10
N ALA A 167 -8.08 -16.00 2.97
CA ALA A 167 -9.24 -15.16 2.71
C ALA A 167 -10.34 -15.30 3.79
N LYS A 168 -10.42 -16.44 4.48
CA LYS A 168 -11.37 -16.64 5.61
C LYS A 168 -10.99 -15.86 6.86
N LEU A 169 -9.74 -15.42 6.95
CA LEU A 169 -9.22 -14.58 8.02
C LEU A 169 -9.00 -13.15 7.54
N ASP A 170 -9.63 -12.75 6.44
CA ASP A 170 -9.41 -11.45 5.79
C ASP A 170 -7.92 -11.16 5.50
N PHE A 171 -7.17 -12.23 5.20
CA PHE A 171 -5.72 -12.22 4.97
C PHE A 171 -4.86 -11.78 6.18
N LEU A 172 -5.46 -11.67 7.37
CA LEU A 172 -4.72 -11.41 8.60
C LEU A 172 -3.75 -12.55 8.91
N GLN A 173 -2.57 -12.19 9.39
CA GLN A 173 -1.56 -13.12 9.88
C GLN A 173 -1.71 -13.27 11.39
N PRO A 174 -2.21 -14.41 11.93
CA PRO A 174 -2.55 -14.53 13.35
C PRO A 174 -1.38 -14.19 14.28
N ASP A 175 -0.17 -14.66 13.96
CA ASP A 175 1.01 -14.40 14.78
C ASP A 175 1.43 -12.93 14.74
N HIS A 176 1.31 -12.29 13.57
CA HIS A 176 1.56 -10.85 13.44
C HIS A 176 0.56 -10.04 14.26
N VAL A 177 -0.74 -10.30 14.11
CA VAL A 177 -1.80 -9.63 14.85
C VAL A 177 -1.61 -9.80 16.36
N ARG A 178 -1.30 -11.02 16.82
CA ARG A 178 -0.98 -11.28 18.23
C ARG A 178 0.22 -10.49 18.71
N SER A 179 1.27 -10.38 17.90
CA SER A 179 2.43 -9.56 18.25
C SER A 179 2.08 -8.07 18.41
N GLN A 180 1.11 -7.56 17.63
CA GLN A 180 0.60 -6.20 17.83
C GLN A 180 -0.24 -6.07 19.10
N CYS A 181 -1.10 -7.04 19.39
CA CYS A 181 -1.88 -7.07 20.62
C CYS A 181 -0.97 -7.07 21.86
N ALA A 182 0.10 -7.89 21.84
CA ALA A 182 1.05 -8.02 22.95
C ALA A 182 1.76 -6.72 23.32
N ARG A 183 1.77 -5.70 22.44
CA ARG A 183 2.30 -4.36 22.77
C ARG A 183 1.53 -3.65 23.88
N CYS A 184 0.26 -4.01 24.07
CA CYS A 184 -0.64 -3.36 25.03
C CYS A 184 -1.37 -4.36 25.96
N HIS A 185 -1.51 -5.61 25.53
CA HIS A 185 -2.28 -6.66 26.19
C HIS A 185 -1.37 -7.81 26.60
N SER A 186 -0.98 -7.84 27.89
CA SER A 186 -0.03 -8.83 28.43
C SER A 186 -0.49 -10.28 28.26
N GLU A 187 -1.81 -10.52 28.16
CA GLU A 187 -2.37 -11.85 27.91
C GLU A 187 -1.94 -12.48 26.57
N PHE A 188 -1.42 -11.68 25.64
CA PHE A 188 -0.88 -12.17 24.38
C PHE A 188 0.64 -12.44 24.41
N GLU A 189 1.37 -11.96 25.43
CA GLU A 189 2.83 -12.14 25.54
C GLU A 189 3.22 -13.61 25.74
N GLU A 190 2.45 -14.36 26.55
CA GLU A 190 2.75 -15.75 26.91
C GLU A 190 2.50 -16.77 25.78
N THR A 191 1.89 -16.31 24.67
CA THR A 191 1.52 -17.16 23.52
C THR A 191 2.41 -16.97 22.30
N LEU A 192 3.41 -16.09 22.40
CA LEU A 192 4.41 -15.92 21.36
C LEU A 192 5.43 -17.08 21.42
N PRO A 193 5.69 -17.77 20.30
CA PRO A 193 6.62 -18.92 20.26
C PRO A 193 8.08 -18.54 20.55
#